data_AF-A0A1M5A6H3-F1
#
_entry.id   AF-A0A1M5A6H3-F1
#
_cell.length_a   1.000
_cell.length_b   1.000
_cell.length_c   1.000
_cell.angle_alpha   90.00
_cell.angle_beta   90.00
_cell.angle_gamma   90.00
#
_symmetry.space_group_name_H-M   'P 1'
#
loop_
_entity.id
_entity.type
_entity.pdbx_description
1 polymer ?
#
loop_
_entity_poly.entity_id
_entity_poly.type
_entity_poly.pdbx_seq_one_letter_code
_entity_poly.pdbx_strand_id
1 'polypeptide(L)'
;MNNIRLNYKILIKTESPLHINDGGVHIDIIDSTVIKDSVGYPMIPGTTLKGSIRDFFHQKFDLPNKKYFELKLFGNFKKLEKQNKELNAKKGDFLYDFLKMGSLKFNDAKLLFFPINVYGDIVYITSPQILKNININFIFSEQNENFNIEWILKNKNFDLMYIDKYKIEGEIKDNTKKYLETLKKYFEGSNIIDINYSNILVVSDYLMKYLVDKNYYYRTGIVVDYETGVAKENLLYNLQLVPEDTIFITNINYIWDYGELLQSYKNLMKDKMEKIQMSVVLENLFEGYSKYILLTGIGMGTTRGFGRIKFEYKGGVENGNN
;
A
#
# COMPACT_ATOMS: atom_id res chain seq x y z
N MET A 1 -27.50 8.00 -16.51
CA MET A 1 -26.36 8.67 -15.85
C MET A 1 -25.18 7.72 -15.87
N ASN A 2 -24.15 8.00 -16.67
CA ASN A 2 -22.94 7.16 -16.70
C ASN A 2 -22.02 7.58 -15.56
N ASN A 3 -22.04 6.81 -14.47
CA ASN A 3 -21.14 7.00 -13.34
C ASN A 3 -19.73 6.62 -13.78
N ILE A 4 -18.82 7.60 -13.83
CA ILE A 4 -17.41 7.30 -14.11
C ILE A 4 -16.82 6.77 -12.81
N ARG A 5 -16.59 5.46 -12.78
CA ARG A 5 -15.87 4.79 -11.69
C ARG A 5 -14.55 4.31 -12.25
N LEU A 6 -13.46 4.90 -11.78
CA LEU A 6 -12.11 4.40 -12.09
C LEU A 6 -11.62 3.64 -10.86
N ASN A 7 -11.17 2.41 -11.09
CA ASN A 7 -10.55 1.58 -10.08
C ASN A 7 -9.07 1.43 -10.43
N TYR A 8 -8.22 1.80 -9.48
CA TYR A 8 -6.78 1.64 -9.57
C TYR A 8 -6.35 0.58 -8.56
N LYS A 9 -5.82 -0.53 -9.07
CA LYS A 9 -5.10 -1.52 -8.27
C LYS A 9 -3.70 -1.01 -8.03
N ILE A 10 -3.26 -1.02 -6.78
CA ILE A 10 -1.96 -0.51 -6.38
C ILE A 10 -1.16 -1.65 -5.76
N LEU A 11 0.06 -1.83 -6.26
CA LEU A 11 1.09 -2.64 -5.62
C LEU A 11 2.10 -1.72 -4.95
N ILE A 12 2.46 -2.05 -3.72
CA ILE A 12 3.42 -1.30 -2.93
C ILE A 12 4.49 -2.26 -2.45
N LYS A 13 5.75 -2.01 -2.80
CA LYS A 13 6.88 -2.75 -2.30
C LYS A 13 7.76 -1.86 -1.44
N THR A 14 8.12 -2.33 -0.27
CA THR A 14 9.04 -1.62 0.63
C THR A 14 10.47 -1.73 0.10
N GLU A 15 11.17 -0.60 -0.01
CA GLU A 15 12.59 -0.51 -0.43
C GLU A 15 13.52 -0.21 0.75
N SER A 16 12.93 -0.04 1.92
CA SER A 16 13.59 0.16 3.20
C SER A 16 12.62 -0.28 4.29
N PRO A 17 13.11 -0.58 5.50
CA PRO A 17 12.25 -0.94 6.62
C PRO A 17 11.12 0.07 6.82
N LEU A 18 9.90 -0.42 6.98
CA LEU A 18 8.70 0.41 7.10
C LEU A 18 8.18 0.39 8.53
N HIS A 19 7.97 1.57 9.10
CA HIS A 19 7.28 1.76 10.37
C HIS A 19 6.04 2.62 10.20
N ILE A 20 4.86 2.03 10.39
CA ILE A 20 3.62 2.78 10.58
C ILE A 20 3.09 2.36 11.94
N ASN A 21 3.14 3.27 12.89
CA ASN A 21 2.77 3.01 14.28
C ASN A 21 1.26 2.68 14.38
N ASP A 22 0.90 1.71 15.22
CA ASP A 22 -0.49 1.36 15.52
C ASP A 22 -1.20 2.38 16.44
N GLY A 23 -0.44 3.32 17.01
CA GLY A 23 -0.91 4.37 17.91
C GLY A 23 -1.14 3.88 19.34
N GLY A 24 -0.82 2.61 19.63
CA GLY A 24 -0.91 2.01 20.95
C GLY A 24 0.34 2.29 21.78
N VAL A 25 0.16 2.27 23.09
CA VAL A 25 1.25 2.13 24.06
C VAL A 25 1.29 0.68 24.48
N HIS A 26 2.39 0.00 24.17
CA HIS A 26 2.56 -1.42 24.50
C HIS A 26 3.42 -1.53 25.75
N ILE A 27 2.93 -2.26 26.75
CA ILE A 27 3.73 -2.64 27.93
C ILE A 27 4.43 -3.96 27.57
N ASP A 28 5.40 -3.89 26.66
CA ASP A 28 6.15 -5.03 26.15
C ASP A 28 7.61 -4.61 25.88
N ILE A 29 8.46 -5.54 25.47
CA ILE A 29 9.84 -5.29 25.04
C ILE A 29 9.89 -4.31 23.85
N ILE A 30 8.81 -4.26 23.07
CA ILE A 30 8.65 -3.38 21.91
C ILE A 30 7.79 -2.19 22.32
N ASP A 31 8.41 -1.00 22.38
CA ASP A 31 7.70 0.23 22.74
C ASP A 31 6.73 0.69 21.63
N SER A 32 7.10 0.47 20.37
CA SER A 32 6.30 0.89 19.22
C SER A 32 6.21 -0.21 18.17
N THR A 33 5.01 -0.75 18.03
CA THR A 33 4.68 -1.81 17.07
C THR A 33 4.19 -1.21 15.75
N VAL A 34 4.21 -2.03 14.70
CA VAL A 34 3.60 -1.64 13.43
C VAL A 34 2.10 -1.95 13.44
N ILE A 35 1.32 -1.15 12.73
CA ILE A 35 -0.10 -1.39 12.55
C ILE A 35 -0.37 -2.69 11.80
N LYS A 36 -1.32 -3.46 12.33
CA LYS A 36 -1.68 -4.80 11.83
C LYS A 36 -3.16 -4.88 11.47
N ASP A 37 -3.48 -5.70 10.48
CA ASP A 37 -4.85 -6.04 10.15
C ASP A 37 -5.51 -6.96 11.19
N SER A 38 -6.76 -7.32 10.98
CA SER A 38 -7.54 -8.17 11.90
C SER A 38 -6.97 -9.57 12.09
N VAL A 39 -6.10 -10.03 11.19
CA VAL A 39 -5.43 -11.35 11.27
C VAL A 39 -4.06 -11.22 11.93
N GLY A 40 -3.57 -9.98 12.08
CA GLY A 40 -2.29 -9.66 12.69
C GLY A 40 -1.13 -9.53 11.69
N TYR A 41 -1.41 -9.39 10.39
CA TYR A 41 -0.40 -9.08 9.38
C TYR A 41 -0.14 -7.57 9.33
N PRO A 42 1.07 -7.11 8.97
CA PRO A 42 1.28 -5.67 8.79
C PRO A 42 0.35 -5.14 7.71
N MET A 43 -0.05 -3.87 7.81
CA MET A 43 -0.82 -3.19 6.77
C MET A 43 -0.42 -1.73 6.63
N ILE A 44 -0.77 -1.12 5.50
CA ILE A 44 -0.64 0.32 5.29
C ILE A 44 -2.05 0.92 5.30
N PRO A 45 -2.43 1.73 6.30
CA PRO A 45 -3.75 2.33 6.34
C PRO A 45 -4.01 3.22 5.12
N GLY A 46 -5.24 3.18 4.61
CA GLY A 46 -5.67 4.05 3.50
C GLY A 46 -5.52 5.54 3.86
N THR A 47 -5.61 5.89 5.14
CA THR A 47 -5.34 7.24 5.66
C THR A 47 -3.88 7.66 5.51
N THR A 48 -2.93 6.73 5.69
CA THR A 48 -1.50 6.98 5.48
C THR A 48 -1.21 7.24 4.01
N LEU A 49 -1.73 6.39 3.12
CA LEU A 49 -1.60 6.58 1.67
C LEU A 49 -2.25 7.89 1.20
N LYS A 50 -3.47 8.16 1.67
CA LYS A 50 -4.19 9.40 1.39
C LYS A 50 -3.39 10.62 1.82
N GLY A 51 -2.84 10.60 3.04
CA GLY A 51 -2.02 11.69 3.58
C GLY A 51 -0.78 11.94 2.74
N SER A 52 -0.03 10.88 2.43
CA SER A 52 1.21 10.96 1.64
C SER A 52 0.96 11.44 0.21
N ILE A 53 -0.02 10.86 -0.50
CA ILE A 53 -0.35 11.26 -1.88
C ILE A 53 -0.88 12.69 -1.91
N ARG A 54 -1.68 13.09 -0.92
CA ARG A 54 -2.15 14.47 -0.80
C ARG A 54 -1.00 15.44 -0.54
N ASP A 55 -0.06 15.08 0.31
CA ASP A 55 1.11 15.91 0.59
C ASP A 55 1.95 16.13 -0.68
N PHE A 56 2.22 15.06 -1.43
CA PHE A 56 2.83 15.16 -2.76
C PHE A 56 2.03 16.07 -3.69
N PHE A 57 0.70 15.88 -3.77
CA PHE A 57 -0.18 16.73 -4.56
C PHE A 57 -0.01 18.21 -4.17
N HIS A 58 -0.02 18.50 -2.87
CA HIS A 58 0.09 19.84 -2.34
C HIS A 58 1.46 20.47 -2.63
N GLN A 59 2.55 19.72 -2.49
CA GLN A 59 3.90 20.26 -2.60
C GLN A 59 4.44 20.32 -4.03
N LYS A 60 4.12 19.33 -4.87
CA LYS A 60 4.84 19.07 -6.13
C LYS A 60 3.97 19.03 -7.37
N PHE A 61 2.68 18.76 -7.22
CA PHE A 61 1.79 18.66 -8.37
C PHE A 61 1.33 20.04 -8.83
N ASP A 62 1.71 20.43 -10.05
CA ASP A 62 1.34 21.72 -10.63
C ASP A 62 0.17 21.57 -11.59
N LEU A 63 -0.91 22.33 -11.35
CA LEU A 63 -2.14 22.25 -12.13
C LEU A 63 -2.97 23.53 -11.94
N PRO A 64 -3.59 24.07 -13.00
CA PRO A 64 -4.53 25.18 -12.87
C PRO A 64 -5.65 24.88 -11.85
N ASN A 65 -6.02 25.85 -11.01
CA ASN A 65 -7.01 25.62 -9.95
C ASN A 65 -6.65 24.45 -9.00
N LYS A 66 -5.36 24.20 -8.74
CA LYS A 66 -4.82 23.14 -7.85
C LYS A 66 -5.64 22.91 -6.58
N LYS A 67 -6.04 23.99 -5.91
CA LYS A 67 -6.83 23.96 -4.67
C LYS A 67 -8.21 23.31 -4.84
N TYR A 68 -8.90 23.57 -5.96
CA TYR A 68 -10.15 22.90 -6.29
C TYR A 68 -9.92 21.40 -6.47
N PHE A 69 -8.90 21.00 -7.23
CA PHE A 69 -8.58 19.58 -7.43
C PHE A 69 -8.14 18.90 -6.13
N GLU A 70 -7.38 19.57 -5.25
CA GLU A 70 -7.01 19.03 -3.94
C GLU A 70 -8.25 18.71 -3.10
N LEU A 71 -9.21 19.65 -3.03
CA LEU A 71 -10.46 19.44 -2.29
C LEU A 71 -11.34 18.38 -2.96
N LYS A 72 -11.45 18.43 -4.29
CA LYS A 72 -12.23 17.47 -5.08
C LYS A 72 -11.74 16.04 -4.86
N LEU A 73 -10.43 15.81 -4.93
CA LEU A 73 -9.84 14.48 -4.84
C LEU A 73 -9.80 13.97 -3.40
N PHE A 74 -9.31 14.77 -2.46
CA PHE A 74 -9.00 14.30 -1.11
C PHE A 74 -10.03 14.71 -0.05
N GLY A 75 -10.86 15.70 -0.33
CA GLY A 75 -11.77 16.32 0.63
C GLY A 75 -11.03 17.12 1.71
N ASN A 76 -11.65 18.15 2.32
CA ASN A 76 -11.21 18.69 3.63
C ASN A 76 -12.18 19.73 4.19
N PHE A 77 -12.65 19.53 5.42
CA PHE A 77 -13.56 20.44 6.11
C PHE A 77 -12.86 21.69 6.71
N LYS A 78 -11.66 21.54 7.30
CA LYS A 78 -11.04 22.62 8.10
C LYS A 78 -10.52 23.82 7.28
N LYS A 79 -10.28 23.64 5.97
CA LYS A 79 -9.82 24.72 5.06
C LYS A 79 -10.96 25.44 4.34
N LEU A 80 -12.14 24.82 4.17
CA LEU A 80 -13.29 25.42 3.47
C LEU A 80 -13.82 26.65 4.23
N GLU A 81 -14.01 26.57 5.54
CA GLU A 81 -14.56 27.68 6.35
C GLU A 81 -13.68 28.95 6.35
N LYS A 82 -12.35 28.82 6.28
CA LYS A 82 -11.42 29.96 6.22
C LYS A 82 -11.29 30.59 4.83
N GLN A 83 -11.67 29.90 3.76
CA GLN A 83 -11.38 30.27 2.37
C GLN A 83 -12.63 30.48 1.49
N ASN A 84 -13.82 30.58 2.10
CA ASN A 84 -15.12 30.75 1.45
C ASN A 84 -15.23 31.91 0.44
N LYS A 85 -14.27 32.83 0.38
CA LYS A 85 -14.28 33.95 -0.58
C LYS A 85 -14.01 33.54 -2.03
N GLU A 86 -13.31 32.44 -2.30
CA GLU A 86 -12.90 32.06 -3.67
C GLU A 86 -13.80 31.02 -4.34
N LEU A 87 -14.47 30.16 -3.55
CA LEU A 87 -15.24 29.01 -4.07
C LEU A 87 -16.76 29.16 -3.91
N ASN A 88 -17.26 30.21 -3.24
CA ASN A 88 -18.69 30.50 -3.04
C ASN A 88 -19.55 29.32 -2.54
N ALA A 89 -18.98 28.32 -1.84
CA ALA A 89 -19.71 27.16 -1.32
C ALA A 89 -20.05 27.34 0.17
N LYS A 90 -21.34 27.37 0.54
CA LYS A 90 -21.79 27.57 1.92
C LYS A 90 -22.17 26.24 2.58
N LYS A 91 -22.12 26.21 3.91
CA LYS A 91 -22.59 25.07 4.70
C LYS A 91 -24.09 24.86 4.43
N GLY A 92 -24.48 23.65 4.04
CA GLY A 92 -25.82 23.33 3.56
C GLY A 92 -25.94 23.27 2.03
N ASP A 93 -24.93 23.72 1.29
CA ASP A 93 -24.86 23.52 -0.16
C ASP A 93 -24.29 22.14 -0.49
N PHE A 94 -24.88 21.46 -1.48
CA PHE A 94 -24.42 20.15 -1.92
C PHE A 94 -22.94 20.16 -2.38
N LEU A 95 -22.45 21.25 -2.99
CA LEU A 95 -21.05 21.39 -3.36
C LEU A 95 -20.12 21.39 -2.13
N TYR A 96 -20.55 22.03 -1.04
CA TYR A 96 -19.80 22.05 0.21
C TYR A 96 -19.68 20.65 0.79
N ASP A 97 -20.78 19.90 0.83
CA ASP A 97 -20.79 18.51 1.30
C ASP A 97 -19.99 17.58 0.39
N PHE A 98 -20.05 17.80 -0.93
CA PHE A 98 -19.26 17.05 -1.90
C PHE A 98 -17.74 17.26 -1.74
N LEU A 99 -17.29 18.53 -1.73
CA LEU A 99 -15.88 18.87 -1.54
C LEU A 99 -15.35 18.50 -0.14
N LYS A 100 -16.24 18.25 0.83
CA LYS A 100 -15.87 17.73 2.14
C LYS A 100 -15.49 16.25 2.10
N MET A 101 -16.15 15.46 1.24
CA MET A 101 -15.97 14.00 1.19
C MET A 101 -14.74 13.56 0.41
N GLY A 102 -14.41 14.25 -0.69
CA GLY A 102 -13.37 13.84 -1.65
C GLY A 102 -13.79 12.65 -2.52
N SER A 103 -13.40 12.66 -3.79
CA SER A 103 -13.77 11.65 -4.78
C SER A 103 -12.85 10.43 -4.82
N LEU A 104 -11.63 10.51 -4.27
CA LEU A 104 -10.74 9.36 -4.10
C LEU A 104 -11.04 8.62 -2.79
N LYS A 105 -11.28 7.31 -2.90
CA LYS A 105 -11.48 6.39 -1.79
C LYS A 105 -10.27 5.46 -1.69
N PHE A 106 -9.60 5.51 -0.55
CA PHE A 106 -8.38 4.75 -0.27
C PHE A 106 -8.74 3.58 0.64
N ASN A 107 -8.48 2.36 0.17
CA ASN A 107 -8.56 1.17 1.00
C ASN A 107 -7.22 0.94 1.72
N ASP A 108 -7.26 0.22 2.83
CA ASP A 108 -6.04 -0.22 3.51
C ASP A 108 -5.27 -1.20 2.60
N ALA A 109 -3.96 -1.02 2.48
CA ALA A 109 -3.10 -1.96 1.78
C ALA A 109 -2.79 -3.16 2.65
N LYS A 110 -3.20 -4.34 2.17
CA LYS A 110 -3.03 -5.61 2.85
C LYS A 110 -1.77 -6.30 2.37
N LEU A 111 -1.14 -7.06 3.25
CA LEU A 111 0.01 -7.89 2.91
C LEU A 111 -0.35 -8.83 1.74
N LEU A 112 0.54 -8.93 0.77
CA LEU A 112 0.43 -9.85 -0.37
C LEU A 112 1.56 -10.88 -0.36
N PHE A 113 2.79 -10.40 -0.20
CA PHE A 113 3.98 -11.24 -0.08
C PHE A 113 4.88 -10.69 1.02
N PHE A 114 5.32 -11.59 1.90
CA PHE A 114 6.29 -11.26 2.95
C PHE A 114 7.64 -11.91 2.60
N PRO A 115 8.76 -11.17 2.68
CA PRO A 115 10.06 -11.69 2.31
C PRO A 115 10.69 -12.41 3.50
N ILE A 116 11.33 -13.53 3.21
CA ILE A 116 12.21 -14.22 4.15
C ILE A 116 13.56 -14.37 3.48
N ASN A 117 14.61 -13.97 4.20
CA ASN A 117 15.98 -14.21 3.76
C ASN A 117 16.36 -15.65 4.07
N VAL A 118 16.77 -16.37 3.02
CA VAL A 118 17.16 -17.77 3.07
C VAL A 118 18.47 -17.90 2.33
N TYR A 119 19.56 -18.18 3.06
CA TYR A 119 20.90 -18.35 2.49
C TYR A 119 21.36 -17.18 1.58
N GLY A 120 20.89 -15.95 1.85
CA GLY A 120 21.24 -14.76 1.06
C GLY A 120 20.27 -14.46 -0.09
N ASP A 121 19.29 -15.33 -0.35
CA ASP A 121 18.23 -15.12 -1.33
C ASP A 121 16.91 -14.75 -0.65
N ILE A 122 16.07 -14.00 -1.36
CA ILE A 122 14.72 -13.65 -0.88
C ILE A 122 13.73 -14.72 -1.37
N VAL A 123 13.00 -15.28 -0.42
CA VAL A 123 11.82 -16.12 -0.68
C VAL A 123 10.57 -15.36 -0.21
N TYR A 124 9.68 -15.09 -1.14
CA TYR A 124 8.38 -14.50 -0.85
C TYR A 124 7.42 -15.57 -0.35
N ILE A 125 6.97 -15.44 0.89
CA ILE A 125 5.92 -16.28 1.45
C ILE A 125 4.55 -15.61 1.31
N THR A 126 3.54 -16.43 1.09
CA THR A 126 2.12 -16.04 1.10
C THR A 126 1.28 -17.20 1.60
N SER A 127 -0.04 -17.01 1.69
CA SER A 127 -0.97 -18.05 2.17
C SER A 127 -2.26 -18.09 1.36
N PRO A 128 -3.04 -19.18 1.44
CA PRO A 128 -4.36 -19.26 0.80
C PRO A 128 -5.28 -18.09 1.19
N GLN A 129 -5.29 -17.67 2.46
CA GLN A 129 -6.10 -16.53 2.90
C GLN A 129 -5.66 -15.22 2.24
N ILE A 130 -4.36 -14.98 2.08
CA ILE A 130 -3.84 -13.77 1.42
C ILE A 130 -4.13 -13.80 -0.08
N LEU A 131 -3.95 -14.95 -0.74
CA LEU A 131 -4.19 -15.10 -2.18
C LEU A 131 -5.66 -14.89 -2.57
N LYS A 132 -6.60 -15.12 -1.67
CA LYS A 132 -8.03 -14.76 -1.87
C LYS A 132 -8.22 -13.27 -2.12
N ASN A 133 -7.37 -12.39 -1.57
CA ASN A 133 -7.44 -10.94 -1.81
C ASN A 133 -7.20 -10.56 -3.29
N ILE A 134 -6.55 -11.45 -4.05
CA ILE A 134 -6.35 -11.30 -5.50
C ILE A 134 -7.19 -12.29 -6.31
N ASN A 135 -8.25 -12.84 -5.71
CA ASN A 135 -9.17 -13.83 -6.28
C ASN A 135 -8.51 -15.16 -6.70
N ILE A 136 -7.45 -15.57 -5.98
CA ILE A 136 -6.81 -16.86 -6.18
C ILE A 136 -7.18 -17.79 -5.01
N ASN A 137 -8.02 -18.78 -5.30
CA ASN A 137 -8.40 -19.81 -4.34
C ASN A 137 -7.37 -20.95 -4.37
N PHE A 138 -6.24 -20.75 -3.69
CA PHE A 138 -5.19 -21.77 -3.60
C PHE A 138 -5.59 -22.92 -2.69
N ILE A 139 -5.29 -24.15 -3.13
CA ILE A 139 -5.52 -25.40 -2.40
C ILE A 139 -4.22 -26.20 -2.49
N PHE A 140 -3.71 -26.64 -1.35
CA PHE A 140 -2.55 -27.52 -1.27
C PHE A 140 -2.83 -28.88 -1.91
N SER A 141 -1.80 -29.47 -2.53
CA SER A 141 -1.89 -30.82 -3.10
C SER A 141 -2.10 -31.91 -2.05
N GLU A 142 -1.55 -31.70 -0.86
CA GLU A 142 -1.56 -32.61 0.29
C GLU A 142 -1.97 -31.83 1.53
N GLN A 143 -2.76 -32.45 2.39
CA GLN A 143 -3.22 -31.83 3.63
C GLN A 143 -2.58 -32.52 4.83
N ASN A 144 -1.63 -31.83 5.45
CA ASN A 144 -1.22 -32.03 6.83
C ASN A 144 -1.89 -30.98 7.71
N GLU A 145 -2.33 -31.35 8.90
CA GLU A 145 -3.20 -30.50 9.74
C GLU A 145 -2.57 -29.14 10.12
N ASN A 146 -1.23 -29.04 10.19
CA ASN A 146 -0.55 -27.84 10.67
C ASN A 146 0.55 -27.28 9.74
N PHE A 147 1.09 -28.10 8.82
CA PHE A 147 2.30 -27.77 8.06
C PHE A 147 2.12 -28.09 6.57
N ASN A 148 1.36 -27.25 5.87
CA ASN A 148 1.26 -27.31 4.42
C ASN A 148 2.14 -26.24 3.81
N ILE A 149 3.01 -26.65 2.90
CA ILE A 149 3.97 -25.81 2.21
C ILE A 149 4.06 -26.29 0.77
N GLU A 150 3.97 -25.38 -0.19
CA GLU A 150 4.02 -25.71 -1.61
C GLU A 150 4.65 -24.56 -2.41
N TRP A 151 5.64 -24.90 -3.24
CA TRP A 151 6.28 -23.95 -4.14
C TRP A 151 5.36 -23.63 -5.31
N ILE A 152 5.03 -22.36 -5.55
CA ILE A 152 4.46 -21.94 -6.84
C ILE A 152 5.58 -21.59 -7.82
N LEU A 153 6.65 -20.97 -7.33
CA LEU A 153 7.80 -20.56 -8.12
C LEU A 153 9.10 -20.79 -7.37
N LYS A 154 10.02 -21.51 -7.98
CA LYS A 154 11.33 -21.81 -7.43
C LYS A 154 12.37 -21.57 -8.52
N ASN A 155 13.31 -20.68 -8.28
CA ASN A 155 14.53 -20.62 -9.07
C ASN A 155 15.44 -21.81 -8.70
N LYS A 156 16.29 -22.27 -9.63
CA LYS A 156 16.87 -23.63 -9.69
C LYS A 156 17.68 -24.14 -8.47
N ASN A 157 17.79 -23.40 -7.37
CA ASN A 157 18.77 -23.66 -6.29
C ASN A 157 18.19 -24.21 -4.96
N PHE A 158 16.87 -24.39 -4.79
CA PHE A 158 16.27 -24.70 -3.47
C PHE A 158 15.73 -26.12 -3.31
N ASP A 159 16.55 -27.16 -3.37
CA ASP A 159 16.07 -28.54 -3.13
C ASP A 159 15.71 -28.79 -1.67
N LEU A 160 16.37 -28.06 -0.78
CA LEU A 160 16.08 -28.06 0.65
C LEU A 160 16.29 -26.67 1.24
N MET A 161 15.39 -26.26 2.12
CA MET A 161 15.43 -24.96 2.75
C MET A 161 15.05 -25.07 4.23
N TYR A 162 15.71 -24.29 5.07
CA TYR A 162 15.32 -24.14 6.47
C TYR A 162 14.79 -22.71 6.67
N ILE A 163 13.52 -22.59 7.01
CA ILE A 163 12.98 -21.33 7.56
C ILE A 163 12.83 -21.53 9.06
N ASP A 164 13.62 -20.78 9.82
CA ASP A 164 13.69 -20.95 11.28
C ASP A 164 14.00 -22.42 11.62
N LYS A 165 13.16 -23.10 12.41
CA LYS A 165 13.27 -24.53 12.73
C LYS A 165 12.62 -25.47 11.71
N TYR A 166 11.99 -24.95 10.67
CA TYR A 166 11.20 -25.75 9.73
C TYR A 166 12.03 -26.14 8.51
N LYS A 167 12.15 -27.45 8.31
CA LYS A 167 12.69 -28.05 7.10
C LYS A 167 11.61 -28.00 6.00
N ILE A 168 11.97 -27.44 4.86
CA ILE A 168 11.11 -27.30 3.68
C ILE A 168 11.80 -28.01 2.53
N GLU A 169 11.17 -29.09 2.06
CA GLU A 169 11.64 -29.85 0.91
C GLU A 169 11.07 -29.26 -0.38
N GLY A 170 11.94 -29.07 -1.36
CA GLY A 170 11.69 -28.22 -2.51
C GLY A 170 11.09 -28.96 -3.70
N GLU A 171 9.83 -29.35 -3.62
CA GLU A 171 9.10 -29.90 -4.78
C GLU A 171 8.03 -28.92 -5.28
N ILE A 172 8.12 -28.56 -6.57
CA ILE A 172 7.00 -27.95 -7.29
C ILE A 172 6.08 -29.09 -7.69
N LYS A 173 4.86 -29.10 -7.17
CA LYS A 173 3.89 -30.16 -7.47
C LYS A 173 3.09 -29.83 -8.74
N ASP A 174 2.67 -30.84 -9.50
CA ASP A 174 2.06 -30.65 -10.83
C ASP A 174 0.82 -29.74 -10.84
N ASN A 175 0.05 -29.71 -9.75
CA ASN A 175 -1.15 -28.87 -9.62
C ASN A 175 -0.84 -27.36 -9.51
N THR A 176 0.42 -26.98 -9.33
CA THR A 176 0.83 -25.56 -9.17
C THR A 176 0.84 -24.76 -10.47
N LYS A 177 0.91 -25.42 -11.64
CA LYS A 177 1.00 -24.76 -12.95
C LYS A 177 -0.16 -23.80 -13.22
N LYS A 178 -1.39 -24.18 -12.84
CA LYS A 178 -2.58 -23.32 -13.01
C LYS A 178 -2.49 -22.04 -12.18
N TYR A 179 -1.99 -22.13 -10.94
CA TYR A 179 -1.80 -20.96 -10.08
C TYR A 179 -0.69 -20.07 -10.62
N LEU A 180 0.38 -20.66 -11.13
CA LEU A 180 1.46 -19.93 -11.78
C LEU A 180 0.94 -19.10 -12.97
N GLU A 181 0.20 -19.70 -13.90
CA GLU A 181 -0.38 -18.97 -15.04
C GLU A 181 -1.29 -17.83 -14.59
N THR A 182 -2.09 -18.07 -13.55
CA THR A 182 -2.99 -17.06 -12.98
C THR A 182 -2.20 -15.89 -12.39
N LEU A 183 -1.14 -16.16 -11.63
CA LEU A 183 -0.27 -15.12 -11.08
C LEU A 183 0.50 -14.39 -12.19
N LYS A 184 1.01 -15.11 -13.21
CA LYS A 184 1.69 -14.51 -14.37
C LYS A 184 0.80 -13.51 -15.07
N LYS A 185 -0.45 -13.89 -15.33
CA LYS A 185 -1.46 -13.00 -15.91
C LYS A 185 -1.78 -11.82 -14.99
N TYR A 186 -1.88 -12.05 -13.68
CA TYR A 186 -2.20 -10.99 -12.72
C TYR A 186 -1.09 -9.92 -12.66
N PHE A 187 0.16 -10.35 -12.68
CA PHE A 187 1.34 -9.47 -12.56
C PHE A 187 1.98 -9.12 -13.91
N GLU A 188 1.35 -9.45 -15.03
CA GLU A 188 1.87 -9.17 -16.38
C GLU A 188 2.20 -7.67 -16.54
N GLY A 189 3.46 -7.35 -16.86
CA GLY A 189 3.95 -5.98 -16.97
C GLY A 189 4.14 -5.25 -15.63
N SER A 190 4.18 -5.97 -14.50
CA SER A 190 4.57 -5.38 -13.21
C SER A 190 6.08 -5.13 -13.15
N ASN A 191 6.46 -3.97 -12.62
CA ASN A 191 7.85 -3.62 -12.32
C ASN A 191 8.23 -3.97 -10.88
N ILE A 192 7.25 -4.24 -10.02
CA ILE A 192 7.46 -4.63 -8.62
C ILE A 192 7.68 -6.14 -8.49
N ILE A 193 6.86 -6.95 -9.17
CA ILE A 193 6.94 -8.42 -9.10
C ILE A 193 7.38 -8.96 -10.46
N ASP A 194 8.63 -9.39 -10.56
CA ASP A 194 9.07 -10.22 -11.67
C ASP A 194 8.86 -11.69 -11.32
N ILE A 195 7.74 -12.21 -11.80
CA ILE A 195 7.29 -13.57 -11.55
C ILE A 195 8.19 -14.65 -12.17
N ASN A 196 9.07 -14.30 -13.12
CA ASN A 196 9.97 -15.27 -13.72
C ASN A 196 11.24 -15.50 -12.87
N TYR A 197 11.54 -14.59 -11.94
CA TYR A 197 12.74 -14.65 -11.11
C TYR A 197 12.45 -14.69 -9.60
N SER A 198 11.19 -14.59 -9.21
CA SER A 198 10.77 -14.63 -7.80
C SER A 198 10.69 -16.05 -7.28
N ASN A 199 11.20 -16.29 -6.08
CA ASN A 199 10.91 -17.49 -5.30
C ASN A 199 9.61 -17.25 -4.52
N ILE A 200 8.52 -17.93 -4.87
CA ILE A 200 7.22 -17.80 -4.20
C ILE A 200 6.81 -19.13 -3.58
N LEU A 201 6.67 -19.09 -2.26
CA LEU A 201 6.27 -20.20 -1.43
C LEU A 201 4.89 -19.92 -0.82
N VAL A 202 3.94 -20.84 -1.00
CA VAL A 202 2.67 -20.80 -0.29
C VAL A 202 2.78 -21.67 0.94
N VAL A 203 2.42 -21.12 2.09
CA VAL A 203 2.39 -21.84 3.36
C VAL A 203 0.98 -21.80 3.96
N SER A 204 0.68 -22.72 4.88
CA SER A 204 -0.59 -22.72 5.62
C SER A 204 -0.80 -21.37 6.31
N ASP A 205 -2.06 -20.95 6.51
CA ASP A 205 -2.36 -19.66 7.16
C ASP A 205 -1.75 -19.58 8.58
N TYR A 206 -1.70 -20.71 9.29
CA TYR A 206 -1.02 -20.81 10.59
C TYR A 206 0.49 -20.57 10.49
N LEU A 207 1.16 -21.24 9.55
CA LEU A 207 2.61 -21.08 9.36
C LEU A 207 2.93 -19.67 8.85
N MET A 208 2.10 -19.09 7.98
CA MET A 208 2.22 -17.71 7.52
C MET A 208 2.26 -16.74 8.70
N LYS A 209 1.30 -16.86 9.62
CA LYS A 209 1.24 -16.02 10.82
C LYS A 209 2.49 -16.17 11.69
N TYR A 210 2.89 -17.41 11.97
CA TYR A 210 4.10 -17.69 12.76
C TYR A 210 5.34 -17.05 12.12
N LEU A 211 5.53 -17.24 10.81
CA LEU A 211 6.70 -16.75 10.09
C LEU A 211 6.75 -15.23 10.07
N VAL A 212 5.63 -14.55 9.82
CA VAL A 212 5.58 -13.08 9.84
C VAL A 212 5.93 -12.54 11.23
N ASP A 213 5.35 -13.09 12.30
CA ASP A 213 5.63 -12.63 13.67
C ASP A 213 7.10 -12.77 14.07
N LYS A 214 7.78 -13.81 13.56
CA LYS A 214 9.20 -14.07 13.85
C LYS A 214 10.17 -13.25 13.01
N ASN A 215 9.73 -12.72 11.87
CA ASN A 215 10.61 -12.06 10.91
C ASN A 215 10.35 -10.56 10.76
N TYR A 216 9.64 -9.93 11.71
CA TYR A 216 9.74 -8.49 11.86
C TYR A 216 11.16 -8.08 12.19
N TYR A 217 11.61 -6.96 11.63
CA TYR A 217 12.87 -6.34 11.99
C TYR A 217 12.66 -5.50 13.26
N TYR A 218 13.63 -5.53 14.18
CA TYR A 218 13.57 -4.74 15.41
C TYR A 218 14.77 -3.81 15.46
N ARG A 219 14.53 -2.54 15.81
CA ARG A 219 15.61 -1.56 15.95
C ARG A 219 15.48 -0.81 17.26
N THR A 220 16.53 -0.87 18.06
CA THR A 220 16.69 -0.05 19.25
C THR A 220 17.26 1.31 18.87
N GLY A 221 16.64 2.38 19.38
CA GLY A 221 17.15 3.73 19.32
C GLY A 221 17.47 4.26 20.72
N ILE A 222 18.43 5.17 20.79
CA ILE A 222 18.76 5.93 21.98
C ILE A 222 18.82 7.41 21.64
N VAL A 223 18.58 8.27 22.62
CA VAL A 223 18.89 9.70 22.53
C VAL A 223 20.18 9.94 23.30
N VAL A 224 21.18 10.51 22.63
CA VAL A 224 22.48 10.82 23.25
C VAL A 224 22.47 12.24 23.80
N ASP A 225 23.05 12.41 24.98
CA ASP A 225 23.39 13.71 25.52
C ASP A 225 24.70 14.20 24.89
N TYR A 226 24.67 15.34 24.21
CA TYR A 226 25.83 15.84 23.48
C TYR A 226 26.94 16.40 24.38
N GLU A 227 26.62 16.80 25.62
CA GLU A 227 27.63 17.32 26.56
C GLU A 227 28.41 16.17 27.20
N THR A 228 27.70 15.10 27.57
CA THR A 228 28.31 13.96 28.28
C THR A 228 28.72 12.80 27.37
N GLY A 229 28.16 12.71 26.16
CA GLY A 229 28.36 11.59 25.23
C GLY A 229 27.64 10.30 25.64
N VAL A 230 26.83 10.32 26.71
CA VAL A 230 26.12 9.16 27.26
C VAL A 230 24.66 9.16 26.80
N ALA A 231 24.02 7.99 26.77
CA ALA A 231 22.58 7.89 26.53
C ALA A 231 21.79 8.62 27.62
N LYS A 232 20.79 9.40 27.22
CA LYS A 232 19.85 10.05 28.14
C LYS A 232 18.97 9.01 28.82
N GLU A 233 18.76 9.21 30.11
CA GLU A 233 17.90 8.37 30.93
C GLU A 233 16.47 8.33 30.37
N ASN A 234 15.84 7.15 30.36
CA ASN A 234 14.48 6.91 29.88
C ASN A 234 14.21 7.26 28.40
N LEU A 235 15.23 7.37 27.56
CA LEU A 235 15.11 7.66 26.12
C LEU A 235 15.69 6.55 25.23
N LEU A 236 15.69 5.31 25.73
CA LEU A 236 15.87 4.10 24.94
C LEU A 236 14.49 3.62 24.46
N TYR A 237 14.38 3.25 23.20
CA TYR A 237 13.13 2.75 22.64
C TYR A 237 13.36 1.68 21.56
N ASN A 238 12.46 0.73 21.45
CA ASN A 238 12.46 -0.37 20.50
C ASN A 238 11.33 -0.20 19.48
N LEU A 239 11.69 -0.21 18.20
CA LEU A 239 10.76 -0.13 17.08
C LEU A 239 10.64 -1.49 16.41
N GLN A 240 9.41 -1.95 16.22
CA GLN A 240 9.11 -3.01 15.25
C GLN A 240 9.06 -2.41 13.84
N LEU A 241 9.58 -3.13 12.87
CA LEU A 241 9.72 -2.69 11.49
C LEU A 241 9.29 -3.80 10.55
N VAL A 242 8.51 -3.44 9.53
CA VAL A 242 8.24 -4.32 8.40
C VAL A 242 9.51 -4.38 7.55
N PRO A 243 10.04 -5.58 7.20
CA PRO A 243 11.22 -5.71 6.36
C PRO A 243 11.05 -5.05 4.99
N GLU A 244 12.15 -4.56 4.41
CA GLU A 244 12.24 -4.29 2.98
C GLU A 244 11.86 -5.52 2.15
N ASP A 245 11.51 -5.29 0.88
CA ASP A 245 10.93 -6.25 -0.05
C ASP A 245 9.52 -6.75 0.31
N THR A 246 8.91 -6.33 1.42
CA THR A 246 7.50 -6.63 1.70
C THR A 246 6.57 -5.97 0.70
N ILE A 247 5.67 -6.76 0.11
CA ILE A 247 4.72 -6.33 -0.91
C ILE A 247 3.30 -6.30 -0.35
N PHE A 248 2.64 -5.17 -0.52
CA PHE A 248 1.25 -4.91 -0.19
C PHE A 248 0.43 -4.66 -1.45
N ILE A 249 -0.88 -4.88 -1.34
CA ILE A 249 -1.85 -4.55 -2.38
C ILE A 249 -3.02 -3.75 -1.82
N THR A 250 -3.49 -2.76 -2.57
CA THR A 250 -4.72 -2.02 -2.27
C THR A 250 -5.45 -1.60 -3.53
N ASN A 251 -6.65 -1.05 -3.36
CA ASN A 251 -7.38 -0.35 -4.40
C ASN A 251 -7.59 1.11 -4.01
N ILE A 252 -7.36 2.01 -4.96
CA ILE A 252 -7.79 3.40 -4.89
C ILE A 252 -8.90 3.58 -5.91
N ASN A 253 -10.08 3.98 -5.44
CA ASN A 253 -11.26 4.16 -6.29
C ASN A 253 -11.52 5.65 -6.47
N TYR A 254 -11.62 6.09 -7.71
CA TYR A 254 -12.20 7.38 -8.05
C TYR A 254 -13.68 7.19 -8.34
N ILE A 255 -14.51 7.81 -7.51
CA ILE A 255 -15.96 7.78 -7.68
C ILE A 255 -16.40 9.16 -8.19
N TRP A 256 -16.95 9.17 -9.39
CA TRP A 256 -17.60 10.32 -10.00
C TRP A 256 -19.06 10.01 -10.26
N ASP A 257 -19.89 10.43 -9.33
CA ASP A 257 -21.33 10.54 -9.50
C ASP A 257 -21.68 12.04 -9.40
N TYR A 258 -22.88 12.45 -9.81
CA TYR A 258 -23.42 13.82 -9.83
C TYR A 258 -23.22 14.61 -11.13
N GLY A 259 -23.43 13.95 -12.27
CA GLY A 259 -23.35 14.52 -13.62
C GLY A 259 -24.24 15.75 -13.91
N GLU A 260 -25.31 15.98 -13.16
CA GLU A 260 -26.21 17.14 -13.37
C GLU A 260 -25.66 18.45 -12.76
N LEU A 261 -24.86 18.38 -11.70
CA LEU A 261 -24.43 19.57 -10.93
C LEU A 261 -23.18 20.24 -11.50
N LEU A 262 -22.36 19.53 -12.29
CA LEU A 262 -21.31 20.18 -13.07
C LEU A 262 -21.89 21.01 -14.20
N GLN A 263 -23.09 20.71 -14.71
CA GLN A 263 -23.70 21.52 -15.77
C GLN A 263 -24.03 22.92 -15.23
N SER A 264 -24.55 23.00 -14.00
CA SER A 264 -24.83 24.28 -13.32
C SER A 264 -23.56 25.00 -12.88
N TYR A 265 -22.51 24.29 -12.44
CA TYR A 265 -21.23 24.90 -12.06
C TYR A 265 -20.30 25.26 -13.25
N LYS A 266 -20.36 24.51 -14.36
CA LYS A 266 -19.68 24.84 -15.62
C LYS A 266 -20.13 26.20 -16.13
N ASN A 267 -21.39 26.56 -15.96
CA ASN A 267 -21.89 27.88 -16.34
C ASN A 267 -21.29 29.03 -15.51
N LEU A 268 -20.85 28.77 -14.28
CA LEU A 268 -20.16 29.74 -13.41
C LEU A 268 -18.65 29.86 -13.69
N MET A 269 -18.03 28.82 -14.25
CA MET A 269 -16.57 28.72 -14.45
C MET A 269 -16.16 28.64 -15.94
N LYS A 270 -17.04 29.14 -16.83
CA LYS A 270 -16.98 28.97 -18.30
C LYS A 270 -15.67 29.40 -18.96
N ASP A 271 -14.90 30.31 -18.35
CA ASP A 271 -13.71 30.90 -18.98
C ASP A 271 -12.35 30.31 -18.52
N LYS A 272 -12.31 29.39 -17.53
CA LYS A 272 -11.03 29.01 -16.88
C LYS A 272 -10.76 27.52 -16.68
N MET A 273 -11.66 26.63 -17.12
CA MET A 273 -11.39 25.20 -17.07
C MET A 273 -11.28 24.65 -18.49
N GLU A 274 -10.05 24.59 -19.00
CA GLU A 274 -9.71 23.59 -20.01
C GLU A 274 -10.30 22.23 -19.56
N LYS A 275 -10.87 21.48 -20.51
CA LYS A 275 -11.42 20.13 -20.27
C LYS A 275 -10.26 19.17 -19.94
N ILE A 276 -9.65 19.30 -18.78
CA ILE A 276 -8.65 18.34 -18.30
C ILE A 276 -9.42 17.07 -17.92
N GLN A 277 -9.16 15.98 -18.66
CA GLN A 277 -9.75 14.68 -18.39
C GLN A 277 -9.21 14.16 -17.05
N MET A 278 -10.10 13.67 -16.17
CA MET A 278 -9.69 13.27 -14.82
C MET A 278 -8.75 12.05 -14.83
N SER A 279 -8.91 11.12 -15.77
CA SER A 279 -7.99 9.99 -15.93
C SER A 279 -6.55 10.49 -16.09
N VAL A 280 -6.33 11.50 -16.94
CA VAL A 280 -5.02 12.14 -17.15
C VAL A 280 -4.49 12.79 -15.86
N VAL A 281 -5.35 13.48 -15.10
CA VAL A 281 -4.94 14.06 -13.80
C VAL A 281 -4.49 12.97 -12.83
N LEU A 282 -5.23 11.86 -12.74
CA LEU A 282 -4.94 10.76 -11.83
C LEU A 282 -3.70 9.96 -12.26
N GLU A 283 -3.52 9.73 -13.56
CA GLU A 283 -2.32 9.11 -14.12
C GLU A 283 -1.09 9.94 -13.80
N ASN A 284 -1.10 11.24 -14.11
CA ASN A 284 0.00 12.14 -13.79
C ASN A 284 0.27 12.21 -12.28
N LEU A 285 -0.79 12.21 -11.45
CA LEU A 285 -0.66 12.21 -9.99
C LEU A 285 0.04 10.95 -9.49
N PHE A 286 -0.41 9.77 -9.93
CA PHE A 286 0.16 8.50 -9.49
C PHE A 286 1.55 8.25 -10.04
N GLU A 287 1.84 8.66 -11.29
CA GLU A 287 3.18 8.60 -11.86
C GLU A 287 4.15 9.56 -11.15
N GLY A 288 3.72 10.79 -10.87
CA GLY A 288 4.53 11.73 -10.10
C GLY A 288 4.79 11.24 -8.68
N TYR A 289 3.75 10.69 -8.04
CA TYR A 289 3.85 10.14 -6.70
C TYR A 289 4.80 8.94 -6.63
N SER A 290 4.76 8.02 -7.60
CA SER A 290 5.61 6.83 -7.60
C SER A 290 7.10 7.17 -7.61
N LYS A 291 7.49 8.22 -8.35
CA LYS A 291 8.86 8.75 -8.38
C LYS A 291 9.23 9.46 -7.08
N TYR A 292 8.31 10.25 -6.54
CA TYR A 292 8.53 11.04 -5.33
C TYR A 292 8.66 10.18 -4.07
N ILE A 293 7.81 9.16 -3.94
CA ILE A 293 7.73 8.39 -2.70
C ILE A 293 8.91 7.42 -2.50
N LEU A 294 9.57 7.05 -3.60
CA LEU A 294 10.82 6.31 -3.56
C LEU A 294 11.94 7.08 -2.84
N LEU A 295 11.88 8.41 -2.84
CA LEU A 295 12.89 9.27 -2.22
C LEU A 295 12.49 9.72 -0.81
N THR A 296 11.20 9.96 -0.59
CA THR A 296 10.70 10.60 0.63
C THR A 296 10.18 9.63 1.68
N GLY A 297 9.65 8.49 1.25
CA GLY A 297 9.08 7.46 2.12
C GLY A 297 7.77 7.84 2.83
N ILE A 298 7.16 6.84 3.47
CA ILE A 298 5.92 6.95 4.26
C ILE A 298 6.12 6.47 5.69
N GLY A 299 5.24 6.89 6.60
CA GLY A 299 5.28 6.49 8.00
C GLY A 299 6.34 7.25 8.80
N MET A 300 6.84 6.62 9.86
CA MET A 300 7.81 7.24 10.77
C MET A 300 9.25 7.01 10.30
N GLY A 301 10.14 7.95 10.62
CA GLY A 301 11.59 7.77 10.45
C GLY A 301 12.07 7.92 9.01
N THR A 302 11.33 8.64 8.16
CA THR A 302 11.70 8.91 6.77
C THR A 302 13.07 9.59 6.64
N THR A 303 13.42 10.49 7.57
CA THR A 303 14.75 11.12 7.64
C THR A 303 15.86 10.19 8.13
N ARG A 304 15.50 8.99 8.62
CA ARG A 304 16.41 7.95 9.12
C ARG A 304 16.49 6.75 8.18
N GLY A 305 16.03 6.93 6.93
CA GLY A 305 16.06 5.92 5.89
C GLY A 305 14.93 4.90 5.94
N PHE A 306 13.83 5.18 6.64
CA PHE A 306 12.66 4.29 6.69
C PHE A 306 11.59 4.66 5.67
N GLY A 307 10.78 3.66 5.32
CA GLY A 307 9.49 3.86 4.66
C GLY A 307 9.53 4.21 3.18
N ARG A 308 10.69 4.21 2.52
CA ARG A 308 10.77 4.29 1.05
C ARG A 308 10.04 3.11 0.45
N ILE A 309 9.20 3.38 -0.54
CA ILE A 309 8.40 2.37 -1.23
C ILE A 309 8.48 2.55 -2.74
N LYS A 310 8.42 1.45 -3.48
CA LYS A 310 7.97 1.44 -4.89
C LYS A 310 6.45 1.40 -4.90
N PHE A 311 5.86 2.26 -5.71
CA PHE A 311 4.42 2.37 -5.91
C PHE A 311 4.10 2.13 -7.38
N GLU A 312 3.35 1.07 -7.66
CA GLU A 312 2.90 0.74 -9.01
C GLU A 312 1.37 0.75 -9.04
N TYR A 313 0.78 1.33 -10.08
CA TYR A 313 -0.65 1.37 -10.27
C TYR A 313 -1.04 0.74 -11.61
N LYS A 314 -2.15 0.01 -11.63
CA LYS A 314 -2.80 -0.50 -12.85
C LYS A 314 -4.29 -0.20 -12.82
N GLY A 315 -4.86 0.14 -13.97
CA GLY A 315 -6.28 0.51 -14.12
C GLY A 315 -6.44 1.86 -14.80
N GLY A 316 -7.60 2.50 -14.60
CA GLY A 316 -7.89 3.83 -15.16
C GLY A 316 -8.64 3.86 -16.49
N VAL A 317 -9.03 2.72 -17.05
CA VAL A 317 -9.82 2.68 -18.30
C VAL A 317 -11.32 2.85 -17.98
N GLU A 318 -11.95 3.81 -18.67
CA GLU A 318 -13.40 3.94 -18.74
C GLU A 318 -13.97 2.69 -19.42
N ASN A 319 -14.61 1.78 -18.69
CA ASN A 319 -15.59 0.89 -19.31
C ASN A 319 -16.83 1.74 -19.64
N GLY A 320 -16.73 2.52 -20.71
CA GLY A 320 -17.89 2.94 -21.47
C GLY A 320 -18.48 1.71 -22.14
N ASN A 321 -19.66 1.31 -21.67
CA ASN A 321 -20.53 0.25 -22.17
C ASN A 321 -20.18 -1.19 -21.72
N ASN A 322 -21.00 -1.69 -20.82
CA ASN A 322 -21.84 -2.86 -21.10
C ASN A 322 -23.26 -2.57 -20.62
#